data_AF-A0A1J3G5K0-F1
#
_entry.id   AF-A0A1J3G5K0-F1
#
_cell.length_a   1.000
_cell.length_b   1.000
_cell.length_c   1.000
_cell.angle_alpha   90.00
_cell.angle_beta   90.00
_cell.angle_gamma   90.00
#
_symmetry.space_group_name_H-M   'P 1'
#
loop_
_entity.id
_entity.type
_entity.pdbx_description
1 polymer ?
#
loop_
_entity_poly.entity_id
_entity_poly.type
_entity_poly.pdbx_seq_one_letter_code
_entity_poly.pdbx_strand_id
1 'polypeptide(L)'
;AMAGKRLVTLCPVQKEAIIWYDKCMVRWSNRTIFNRLEIFPQASISGTRNFTGDRDGWEKSLRDLLEGLRNKASVTGRRKKNFVVGETSGPSFQTLYGLVQCTPDITEED
;
A
#
# COMPACT_ATOMS: atom_id res chain seq x y z
N ALA A 1 13.82 9.98 -11.63
CA ALA A 1 14.39 8.78 -12.29
C ALA A 1 13.30 7.72 -12.41
N MET A 2 13.24 6.96 -13.51
CA MET A 2 12.26 5.89 -13.68
C MET A 2 12.55 4.72 -12.72
N ALA A 3 11.52 4.18 -12.07
CA ALA A 3 11.67 3.16 -11.02
C ALA A 3 12.46 1.92 -11.47
N GLY A 4 12.24 1.45 -12.71
CA GLY A 4 12.98 0.31 -13.27
C GLY A 4 14.50 0.53 -13.34
N LYS A 5 14.96 1.70 -13.83
CA LYS A 5 16.40 2.01 -13.90
C LYS A 5 17.02 2.05 -12.50
N ARG A 6 16.29 2.60 -11.52
CA ARG A 6 16.77 2.65 -10.14
C ARG A 6 16.86 1.25 -9.52
N LEU A 7 15.87 0.40 -9.77
CA LEU A 7 15.84 -0.98 -9.27
C LEU A 7 17.06 -1.77 -9.76
N VAL A 8 17.37 -1.70 -11.07
CA VAL A 8 18.55 -2.37 -11.65
C VAL A 8 19.87 -1.83 -11.07
N THR A 9 19.93 -0.53 -10.75
CA THR A 9 21.15 0.06 -10.15
C THR A 9 21.35 -0.40 -8.70
N LEU A 10 20.27 -0.50 -7.92
CA LEU A 10 20.32 -0.91 -6.51
C LEU A 10 20.50 -2.44 -6.37
N CYS A 11 19.95 -3.20 -7.30
CA CYS A 11 19.93 -4.65 -7.29
C CYS A 11 20.48 -5.23 -8.62
N PRO A 12 21.80 -5.13 -8.87
CA PRO A 12 22.38 -5.49 -10.17
C PRO A 12 22.43 -6.99 -10.47
N VAL A 13 22.37 -7.85 -9.44
CA VAL A 13 22.61 -9.31 -9.58
C VAL A 13 21.55 -10.18 -8.92
N GLN A 14 20.56 -9.57 -8.28
CA GLN A 14 19.53 -10.26 -7.52
C GLN A 14 18.49 -10.87 -8.46
N LYS A 15 18.06 -12.09 -8.16
CA LYS A 15 17.02 -12.80 -8.92
C LYS A 15 15.61 -12.28 -8.63
N GLU A 16 15.45 -11.56 -7.52
CA GLU A 16 14.22 -10.89 -7.12
C GLU A 16 14.55 -9.50 -6.60
N ALA A 17 13.74 -8.51 -6.96
CA ALA A 17 13.90 -7.13 -6.50
C ALA A 17 12.56 -6.40 -6.53
N ILE A 18 12.38 -5.48 -5.59
CA ILE A 18 11.20 -4.61 -5.53
C ILE A 18 11.58 -3.20 -5.10
N ILE A 19 10.90 -2.21 -5.65
CA ILE A 19 11.00 -0.81 -5.23
C ILE A 19 9.61 -0.21 -5.18
N TRP A 20 9.35 0.56 -4.12
CA TRP A 20 8.13 1.33 -3.93
C TRP A 20 8.44 2.82 -3.93
N TYR A 21 7.59 3.57 -4.63
CA TYR A 21 7.50 5.02 -4.62
C TYR A 21 6.05 5.42 -4.36
N ASP A 22 5.82 6.67 -3.98
CA ASP A 22 4.49 7.21 -3.66
C ASP A 22 3.42 6.95 -4.75
N LYS A 23 3.85 6.90 -6.02
CA LYS A 23 2.95 6.79 -7.18
C LYS A 23 3.08 5.48 -7.95
N CYS A 24 4.08 4.66 -7.66
CA CYS A 24 4.29 3.41 -8.39
C CYS A 24 5.19 2.42 -7.64
N MET A 25 5.08 1.16 -8.02
CA MET A 25 6.00 0.12 -7.61
C MET A 25 6.48 -0.68 -8.83
N VAL A 26 7.67 -1.27 -8.72
CA VAL A 26 8.19 -2.23 -9.70
C VAL A 26 8.71 -3.43 -8.94
N ARG A 27 8.23 -4.63 -9.29
CA ARG A 27 8.66 -5.92 -8.73
C ARG A 27 9.09 -6.83 -9.87
N TRP A 28 10.25 -7.47 -9.71
CA TRP A 28 10.71 -8.54 -10.58
C TRP A 28 11.10 -9.76 -9.74
N SER A 29 10.89 -10.94 -10.29
CA SER A 29 11.30 -12.22 -9.75
C SER A 29 11.61 -13.19 -10.88
N ASN A 30 12.49 -14.15 -10.62
CA ASN A 30 12.78 -15.28 -11.50
C ASN A 30 11.78 -16.44 -11.38
N ARG A 31 10.76 -16.30 -10.53
CA ARG A 31 9.61 -17.21 -10.41
C ARG A 31 8.31 -16.47 -10.68
N THR A 32 7.23 -17.20 -10.95
CA THR A 32 5.91 -16.62 -11.14
C THR A 32 5.40 -15.97 -9.86
N ILE A 33 5.03 -14.69 -9.97
CA ILE A 33 4.46 -13.85 -8.90
C ILE A 33 3.06 -13.33 -9.23
N PHE A 34 2.51 -13.68 -10.40
CA PHE A 34 1.16 -13.30 -10.80
C PHE A 34 0.14 -14.33 -10.31
N ASN A 35 -1.07 -13.87 -9.95
CA ASN A 35 -2.15 -14.72 -9.44
C ASN A 35 -1.75 -15.50 -8.18
N ARG A 36 -0.92 -14.85 -7.34
CA ARG A 36 -0.42 -15.43 -6.09
C ARG A 36 -0.42 -14.36 -5.02
N LEU A 37 -1.16 -14.60 -3.94
CA LEU A 37 -1.10 -13.76 -2.75
C LEU A 37 0.29 -13.83 -2.12
N GLU A 38 1.05 -12.75 -2.23
CA GLU A 38 2.38 -12.61 -1.63
C GLU A 38 2.48 -11.34 -0.81
N ILE A 39 2.37 -11.50 0.51
CA ILE A 39 2.47 -10.40 1.48
C ILE A 39 3.92 -10.00 1.81
N PHE A 40 4.91 -10.78 1.34
CA PHE A 40 6.33 -10.48 1.48
C PHE A 40 7.01 -10.27 0.11
N PRO A 41 8.04 -9.40 0.04
CA PRO A 41 8.54 -8.53 1.12
C PRO A 41 7.58 -7.35 1.43
N GLN A 42 7.58 -6.89 2.69
CA GLN A 42 6.80 -5.75 3.17
C GLN A 42 7.73 -4.60 3.59
N ALA A 43 7.30 -3.37 3.36
CA ALA A 43 7.96 -2.17 3.87
C ALA A 43 6.96 -1.28 4.60
N SER A 44 7.40 -0.65 5.69
CA SER A 44 6.63 0.39 6.40
C SER A 44 7.45 1.66 6.42
N ILE A 45 6.86 2.77 5.96
CA ILE A 45 7.47 4.09 5.98
C ILE A 45 6.64 4.95 6.91
N SER A 46 7.24 5.41 8.00
CA SER A 46 6.61 6.31 8.95
C SER A 46 6.94 7.76 8.61
N GLY A 47 5.99 8.67 8.86
CA GLY A 47 6.27 10.10 8.79
C GLY A 47 7.29 10.53 9.84
N THR A 48 7.99 11.63 9.59
CA THR A 48 9.02 12.17 10.49
C THR A 48 8.47 13.09 11.58
N ARG A 49 7.16 13.36 11.58
CA ARG A 49 6.50 14.26 12.52
C ARG A 49 6.07 13.50 13.77
N ASN A 50 6.39 14.05 14.94
CA ASN A 50 5.84 13.57 16.19
C ASN A 50 4.36 13.91 16.26
N PHE A 51 3.54 12.92 16.57
CA PHE A 51 2.12 13.11 16.83
C PHE A 51 1.92 13.56 18.28
N THR A 52 1.19 14.65 18.47
CA THR A 52 0.77 15.15 19.79
C THR A 52 -0.75 15.16 19.85
N GLY A 53 -1.34 14.44 20.81
CA GLY A 53 -2.79 14.36 20.96
C GLY A 53 -3.26 12.99 21.45
N ASP A 54 -4.56 12.73 21.31
CA ASP A 54 -5.17 11.43 21.59
C ASP A 54 -4.71 10.39 20.56
N ARG A 55 -3.68 9.62 20.93
CA ARG A 55 -3.09 8.59 20.08
C ARG A 55 -4.03 7.42 19.86
N ASP A 56 -4.76 7.01 20.90
CA ASP A 56 -5.63 5.83 20.84
C ASP A 56 -6.85 6.12 19.95
N GLY A 57 -7.44 7.31 20.10
CA GLY A 57 -8.51 7.77 19.22
C GLY A 57 -8.04 7.91 17.76
N TRP A 58 -6.82 8.40 17.55
CA TRP A 58 -6.24 8.53 16.20
C TRP A 58 -6.00 7.17 15.56
N GLU A 59 -5.42 6.23 16.31
CA GLU A 59 -5.13 4.89 15.81
C GLU A 59 -6.43 4.13 15.50
N LYS A 60 -7.44 4.28 16.35
CA LYS A 60 -8.77 3.70 16.11
C LYS A 60 -9.38 4.25 14.82
N SER A 61 -9.45 5.58 14.65
CA SER A 61 -9.99 6.20 13.44
C SER A 61 -9.22 5.79 12.18
N LEU A 62 -7.89 5.70 12.26
CA LEU A 62 -7.06 5.26 11.14
C LEU A 62 -7.34 3.79 10.78
N ARG A 63 -7.43 2.91 11.78
CA ARG A 63 -7.72 1.48 11.59
C ARG A 63 -9.08 1.28 10.94
N ASP A 64 -10.12 1.93 11.45
CA ASP A 64 -11.47 1.86 10.92
C ASP A 64 -11.52 2.34 9.45
N LEU A 65 -10.80 3.44 9.15
CA LEU A 65 -10.67 3.94 7.77
C LEU A 65 -9.99 2.90 6.85
N LEU A 66 -8.83 2.37 7.25
CA LEU A 66 -8.07 1.43 6.42
C LEU A 66 -8.79 0.10 6.22
N GLU A 67 -9.49 -0.41 7.24
CA GLU A 67 -10.32 -1.62 7.12
C GLU A 67 -11.51 -1.40 6.18
N GLY A 68 -12.18 -0.26 6.28
CA GLY A 68 -13.26 0.10 5.36
C GLY A 68 -12.77 0.25 3.92
N LEU A 69 -11.58 0.81 3.71
CA LEU A 69 -10.97 0.93 2.38
C LEU A 69 -10.54 -0.43 1.82
N ARG A 70 -9.97 -1.31 2.66
CA ARG A 70 -9.60 -2.68 2.27
C ARG A 70 -10.81 -3.45 1.73
N ASN A 71 -11.93 -3.42 2.45
CA ASN A 71 -13.15 -4.12 2.04
C ASN A 71 -13.74 -3.56 0.72
N LYS A 72 -13.54 -2.27 0.43
CA LYS A 72 -13.93 -1.66 -0.85
C LYS A 72 -12.96 -2.02 -1.98
N ALA A 73 -11.67 -2.10 -1.68
CA ALA A 73 -10.62 -2.41 -2.65
C ALA A 73 -10.74 -3.85 -3.17
N SER A 74 -11.07 -4.82 -2.31
CA SER A 74 -11.27 -6.22 -2.71
C SER A 74 -12.38 -6.38 -3.75
N VAL A 75 -13.49 -5.65 -3.60
CA VAL A 75 -14.62 -5.68 -4.56
C VAL A 75 -14.31 -4.90 -5.85
N THR A 76 -13.61 -3.77 -5.74
CA THR A 76 -13.40 -2.83 -6.86
C THR A 76 -12.23 -3.23 -7.76
N GLY A 77 -11.23 -3.94 -7.22
CA GLY A 77 -10.00 -4.33 -7.92
C GLY A 77 -10.24 -5.12 -9.22
N ARG A 78 -11.33 -5.89 -9.28
CA ARG A 78 -11.71 -6.64 -10.49
C ARG A 78 -12.20 -5.76 -11.66
N ARG A 79 -12.62 -4.51 -11.42
CA ARG A 79 -13.52 -3.80 -12.36
C ARG A 79 -12.97 -2.56 -13.04
N LYS A 80 -11.85 -1.94 -12.62
CA LYS A 80 -11.11 -0.87 -13.36
C LYS A 80 -10.05 -0.11 -12.53
N LYS A 81 -10.10 -0.18 -11.19
CA LYS A 81 -9.15 0.54 -10.31
C LYS A 81 -8.73 -0.39 -9.17
N ASN A 82 -7.44 -0.70 -9.09
CA ASN A 82 -6.90 -1.54 -8.02
C ASN A 82 -6.61 -0.75 -6.75
N PHE A 83 -7.11 0.48 -6.64
CA PHE A 83 -6.91 1.32 -5.48
C PHE A 83 -8.19 2.04 -5.11
N VAL A 84 -8.35 2.27 -3.81
CA VAL A 84 -9.44 3.04 -3.22
C VAL A 84 -8.83 4.05 -2.26
N VAL A 85 -9.37 5.25 -2.26
CA VAL A 85 -9.01 6.33 -1.35
C VAL A 85 -10.21 6.71 -0.51
N GLY A 86 -9.96 7.31 0.65
CA GLY A 86 -11.00 7.90 1.48
C GLY A 86 -10.41 8.71 2.61
N GLU A 87 -11.32 9.29 3.39
CA GLU A 87 -10.96 10.13 4.53
C GLU A 87 -11.93 9.91 5.68
N THR A 88 -11.48 10.26 6.89
CA THR A 88 -12.33 10.29 8.09
C THR A 88 -11.87 11.40 9.02
N SER A 89 -12.74 11.81 9.94
CA SER A 89 -12.37 12.70 11.03
C SER A 89 -11.59 11.93 12.09
N GLY A 90 -10.42 12.47 12.46
CA GLY A 90 -9.62 12.03 13.60
C GLY A 90 -9.74 13.00 14.78
N PRO A 91 -9.06 12.69 15.90
CA PRO A 91 -9.02 13.57 17.06
C PRO A 91 -8.46 14.96 16.72
N SER A 92 -8.79 15.94 17.57
CA SER A 92 -8.30 17.33 17.43
C SER A 92 -8.65 17.97 16.08
N PHE A 93 -9.82 17.64 15.52
CA PHE A 93 -10.32 18.18 14.25
C PHE A 93 -9.40 17.91 13.04
N GLN A 94 -8.59 16.86 13.11
CA GLN A 94 -7.72 16.46 11.99
C GLN A 94 -8.50 15.61 10.99
N THR A 95 -8.26 15.82 9.71
CA THR A 95 -8.73 14.90 8.66
C THR A 95 -7.65 13.85 8.41
N LEU A 96 -8.03 12.58 8.51
CA LEU A 96 -7.18 11.45 8.18
C LEU A 96 -7.49 11.01 6.75
N TYR A 97 -6.45 10.84 5.95
CA TYR A 97 -6.56 10.33 4.57
C TYR A 97 -5.99 8.93 4.49
N GLY A 98 -6.60 8.08 3.68
CA GLY A 98 -6.20 6.70 3.47
C GLY A 98 -6.22 6.32 2.00
N LEU A 99 -5.29 5.45 1.62
CA LEU A 99 -5.22 4.80 0.32
C LEU A 99 -4.94 3.32 0.55
N VAL A 100 -5.73 2.45 -0.07
CA VAL A 100 -5.46 1.01 -0.14
C VAL A 100 -5.36 0.64 -1.61
N GLN A 101 -4.33 -0.12 -1.97
CA GLN A 101 -4.07 -0.58 -3.33
C GLN A 101 -3.68 -2.06 -3.33
N CYS A 102 -4.33 -2.84 -4.19
CA CYS A 102 -3.99 -4.23 -4.49
C CYS A 102 -3.20 -4.30 -5.80
N THR A 103 -2.43 -5.37 -6.01
CA THR A 103 -1.92 -5.68 -7.35
C THR A 103 -3.07 -6.23 -8.22
N PRO A 104 -3.08 -5.98 -9.54
CA PRO A 104 -4.18 -6.38 -10.43
C PRO A 104 -4.42 -7.89 -10.52
N ASP A 105 -3.45 -8.68 -10.08
CA ASP A 105 -3.37 -10.12 -10.33
C ASP A 105 -3.95 -10.97 -9.20
N ILE A 106 -4.36 -10.40 -8.06
CA ILE A 106 -4.98 -11.15 -6.95
C ILE A 106 -6.50 -11.09 -6.98
N THR A 107 -7.17 -12.07 -6.36
CA THR A 107 -8.64 -12.13 -6.33
C THR A 107 -9.23 -11.30 -5.19
N GLU A 108 -10.56 -11.34 -5.03
CA GLU A 108 -11.25 -10.65 -3.93
C GLU A 108 -11.09 -11.39 -2.60
N GLU A 109 -10.92 -12.70 -2.69
CA GLU A 109 -10.78 -13.62 -1.57
C GLU A 109 -9.34 -13.66 -1.01
N ASP A 110 -8.36 -13.22 -1.81
CA ASP A 110 -6.96 -13.03 -1.44
C ASP A 110 -6.73 -11.73 -0.64
#